data_AF-A0A0P9D9V2-F1
#
_entry.id   AF-A0A0P9D9V2-F1
#
_cell.length_a   1.000
_cell.length_b   1.000
_cell.length_c   1.000
_cell.angle_alpha   90.00
_cell.angle_beta   90.00
_cell.angle_gamma   90.00
#
_symmetry.space_group_name_H-M   'P 1'
#
loop_
_entity.id
_entity.type
_entity.pdbx_description
1 polymer ?
#
loop_
_entity_poly.entity_id
_entity_poly.type
_entity_poly.pdbx_seq_one_letter_code
_entity_poly.pdbx_strand_id
1 'polypeptide(L)'
;MLGILSAVGVLIVVILLLIAISGFIRYIPNNRVGVIEKLVSGRGSVKSGFIALHGEAGFQPNVLRGGWHLFAPFQYRIHSVPLVTIPQGKIGYVFARDGLPLESTQSLASNITASDFQDVNNFLANGGQKGPQRLILREGTYAINLAQFVVITEDTIYYLPLDRGEDAVFKRMADLIRERGGFQPVVIKGADDLVGVVTVHDGPSLPQGEIIAPTVGDTAGETATYHNNFQDPERFLRAGGMRGRQLQVLVEGTYYINRLFATVEMIPKTTIEVGNVGVVVSYTGDVGADLSGEEYKHGEMVMQGNRGVWNAPLLPGKYA
;
A
#
# COMPACT_ATOMS: atom_id res chain seq x y z
N MET A 1 62.22 -6.83 -32.59
CA MET A 1 61.62 -7.00 -31.24
C MET A 1 60.63 -5.90 -30.89
N LEU A 2 60.95 -4.60 -31.02
CA LEU A 2 60.02 -3.50 -30.71
C LEU A 2 58.67 -3.58 -31.43
N GLY A 3 58.65 -3.87 -32.75
CA GLY A 3 57.41 -3.93 -33.54
C GLY A 3 56.41 -5.02 -33.10
N ILE A 4 56.92 -6.15 -32.59
CA ILE A 4 56.10 -7.27 -32.10
C ILE A 4 55.50 -6.92 -30.74
N LEU A 5 56.27 -6.29 -29.85
CA LEU A 5 55.75 -5.80 -28.56
C LEU A 5 54.66 -4.74 -28.74
N SER A 6 54.81 -3.82 -29.70
CA SER A 6 53.77 -2.83 -30.01
C SER A 6 52.50 -3.46 -30.59
N ALA A 7 52.63 -4.46 -31.46
CA ALA A 7 51.48 -5.18 -32.02
C ALA A 7 50.71 -5.97 -30.96
N VAL A 8 51.43 -6.64 -30.04
CA VAL A 8 50.83 -7.35 -28.90
C VAL A 8 50.14 -6.36 -27.95
N GLY A 9 50.75 -5.21 -27.68
CA GLY A 9 50.15 -4.17 -26.85
C GLY A 9 48.83 -3.64 -27.43
N VAL A 10 48.80 -3.33 -28.73
CA VAL A 10 47.58 -2.88 -29.43
C VAL A 10 46.49 -3.96 -29.39
N LEU A 11 46.86 -5.23 -29.61
CA LEU A 11 45.90 -6.33 -29.56
C LEU A 11 45.26 -6.48 -28.17
N ILE A 12 46.05 -6.37 -27.09
CA ILE A 12 45.54 -6.42 -25.72
C ILE A 12 44.56 -5.28 -25.47
N VAL A 13 44.89 -4.05 -25.90
CA VAL A 13 43.99 -2.90 -25.75
C VAL A 13 42.68 -3.11 -26.51
N VAL A 14 42.74 -3.61 -27.74
CA VAL A 14 41.53 -3.92 -28.53
C VAL A 14 40.67 -4.98 -27.85
N ILE A 15 41.27 -6.04 -27.31
CA ILE A 15 40.53 -7.09 -26.59
C ILE A 15 39.89 -6.53 -25.31
N LEU A 16 40.61 -5.75 -24.52
CA LEU A 16 40.05 -5.11 -23.31
C LEU A 16 38.90 -4.16 -23.66
N LEU A 17 39.02 -3.43 -24.76
CA LEU A 17 38.00 -2.50 -25.24
C LEU A 17 36.75 -3.26 -25.75
N LEU A 18 36.93 -4.39 -26.44
CA LEU A 18 35.83 -5.28 -26.81
C LEU A 18 35.14 -5.89 -25.59
N ILE A 19 35.90 -6.34 -24.58
CA ILE A 19 35.34 -6.83 -23.31
C ILE A 19 34.54 -5.73 -22.61
N ALA A 20 35.07 -4.50 -22.55
CA ALA A 20 34.39 -3.37 -21.94
C ALA A 20 33.09 -3.00 -22.67
N ILE A 21 33.09 -2.95 -24.00
CA ILE A 21 31.91 -2.64 -24.82
C ILE A 21 30.86 -3.75 -24.76
N SER A 22 31.30 -5.01 -24.71
CA SER A 22 30.42 -6.18 -24.74
C SER A 22 29.43 -6.25 -23.57
N GLY A 23 29.72 -5.52 -22.48
CA GLY A 23 28.94 -5.56 -21.25
C GLY A 23 29.09 -6.88 -20.47
N PHE A 24 30.11 -7.68 -20.79
CA PHE A 24 30.37 -9.00 -20.22
C PHE A 24 30.53 -8.97 -18.70
N ILE A 25 31.18 -7.93 -18.16
CA ILE A 25 31.39 -7.75 -16.73
C ILE A 25 30.59 -6.53 -16.26
N ARG A 26 29.72 -6.72 -15.27
CA ARG A 26 28.96 -5.64 -14.65
C ARG A 26 29.16 -5.63 -13.14
N TYR A 27 29.53 -4.48 -12.61
CA TYR A 27 29.59 -4.23 -11.19
C TYR A 27 28.33 -3.51 -10.74
N ILE A 28 27.70 -4.01 -9.67
CA ILE A 28 26.56 -3.37 -9.02
C ILE A 28 27.02 -2.97 -7.61
N PRO A 29 26.98 -1.68 -7.26
CA PRO A 29 27.24 -1.23 -5.90
C PRO A 29 26.24 -1.80 -4.89
N ASN A 30 26.65 -2.00 -3.64
CA ASN A 30 25.79 -2.56 -2.58
C ASN A 30 24.60 -1.66 -2.19
N ASN A 31 24.62 -0.37 -2.54
CA ASN A 31 23.51 0.55 -2.32
C ASN A 31 22.48 0.58 -3.48
N ARG A 32 22.66 -0.29 -4.48
CA ARG A 32 21.82 -0.37 -5.67
C ARG A 32 21.46 -1.82 -5.97
N VAL A 33 20.45 -1.99 -6.81
CA VAL A 33 20.08 -3.29 -7.38
C VAL A 33 20.14 -3.20 -8.90
N GLY A 34 20.48 -4.31 -9.53
CA GLY A 34 20.43 -4.43 -10.99
C GLY A 34 19.10 -5.03 -11.43
N VAL A 35 18.27 -4.25 -12.10
CA VAL A 35 17.11 -4.77 -12.83
C VAL A 35 17.60 -5.29 -14.18
N ILE A 36 17.32 -6.55 -14.48
CA ILE A 36 17.81 -7.22 -15.69
C ILE A 36 16.75 -7.09 -16.79
N GLU A 37 17.15 -6.63 -17.96
CA GLU A 37 16.36 -6.66 -19.18
C GLU A 37 17.06 -7.59 -20.18
N LYS A 38 16.39 -8.68 -20.59
CA LYS A 38 16.92 -9.62 -21.58
C LYS A 38 16.49 -9.18 -22.97
N LEU A 39 17.45 -8.81 -23.81
CA LEU A 39 17.19 -8.27 -25.15
C LEU A 39 16.99 -9.37 -26.19
N VAL A 40 17.73 -10.48 -26.07
CA VAL A 40 17.71 -11.59 -27.03
C VAL A 40 17.44 -12.91 -26.32
N SER A 41 16.41 -13.63 -26.80
CA SER A 41 16.07 -14.96 -26.30
C SER A 41 15.66 -15.89 -27.44
N GLY A 42 16.16 -17.13 -27.41
CA GLY A 42 15.71 -18.18 -28.34
C GLY A 42 14.25 -18.62 -28.13
N ARG A 43 13.59 -18.17 -27.06
CA ARG A 43 12.18 -18.45 -26.75
C ARG A 43 11.21 -17.37 -27.28
N GLY A 44 11.73 -16.32 -27.92
CA GLY A 44 10.94 -15.15 -28.35
C GLY A 44 10.80 -14.07 -27.27
N SER A 45 9.94 -13.09 -27.52
CA SER A 45 9.63 -12.00 -26.59
C SER A 45 8.44 -12.33 -25.69
N VAL A 46 8.38 -11.67 -24.54
CA VAL A 46 7.21 -11.73 -23.65
C VAL A 46 5.94 -11.43 -24.45
N LYS A 47 4.94 -12.32 -24.35
CA LYS A 47 3.71 -12.24 -25.14
C LYS A 47 2.61 -11.42 -24.49
N SER A 48 2.59 -11.41 -23.16
CA SER A 48 1.59 -10.74 -22.34
C SER A 48 2.23 -10.23 -21.06
N GLY A 49 1.83 -9.05 -20.63
CA GLY A 49 2.45 -8.39 -19.47
C GLY A 49 3.79 -7.77 -19.81
N PHE A 50 4.55 -7.50 -18.78
CA PHE A 50 5.76 -6.69 -18.78
C PHE A 50 6.98 -7.47 -18.26
N ILE A 51 6.77 -8.49 -17.41
CA ILE A 51 7.83 -9.32 -16.82
C ILE A 51 7.91 -10.69 -17.50
N ALA A 52 9.12 -11.09 -17.89
CA ALA A 52 9.42 -12.36 -18.52
C ALA A 52 9.68 -13.47 -17.48
N LEU A 53 8.67 -14.29 -17.19
CA LEU A 53 8.75 -15.38 -16.20
C LEU A 53 9.40 -16.66 -16.73
N HIS A 54 9.35 -16.91 -18.03
CA HIS A 54 9.77 -18.18 -18.65
C HIS A 54 11.10 -18.08 -19.43
N GLY A 55 11.92 -17.07 -19.12
CA GLY A 55 13.21 -16.82 -19.77
C GLY A 55 13.12 -16.25 -21.19
N GLU A 56 11.96 -15.69 -21.54
CA GLU A 56 11.69 -14.90 -22.74
C GLU A 56 12.49 -13.58 -22.74
N ALA A 57 12.54 -12.89 -23.88
CA ALA A 57 13.07 -11.53 -23.93
C ALA A 57 12.10 -10.56 -23.23
N GLY A 58 12.64 -9.66 -22.41
CA GLY A 58 11.89 -8.73 -21.55
C GLY A 58 12.56 -8.52 -20.18
N PHE A 59 11.92 -7.74 -19.31
CA PHE A 59 12.37 -7.52 -17.94
C PHE A 59 12.29 -8.81 -17.14
N GLN A 60 13.38 -9.18 -16.48
CA GLN A 60 13.41 -10.38 -15.66
C GLN A 60 12.88 -10.08 -14.26
N PRO A 61 12.23 -11.05 -13.61
CA PRO A 61 11.63 -10.88 -12.28
C PRO A 61 12.68 -10.65 -11.18
N ASN A 62 13.80 -11.37 -11.23
CA ASN A 62 14.84 -11.31 -10.21
C ASN A 62 15.74 -10.08 -10.38
N VAL A 63 16.05 -9.42 -9.26
CA VAL A 63 17.04 -8.34 -9.21
C VAL A 63 18.40 -8.87 -8.78
N LEU A 64 19.45 -8.24 -9.30
CA LEU A 64 20.83 -8.51 -8.91
C LEU A 64 21.19 -7.70 -7.66
N ARG A 65 21.75 -8.38 -6.66
CA ARG A 65 22.36 -7.75 -5.49
C ARG A 65 23.76 -7.23 -5.83
N GLY A 66 24.31 -6.41 -4.94
CA GLY A 66 25.64 -5.84 -5.12
C GLY A 66 26.72 -6.91 -5.29
N GLY A 67 27.69 -6.64 -6.15
CA GLY A 67 28.73 -7.57 -6.54
C GLY A 67 29.11 -7.51 -8.02
N TRP A 68 30.03 -8.38 -8.40
CA TRP A 68 30.45 -8.59 -9.78
C TRP A 68 29.61 -9.70 -10.43
N HIS A 69 29.08 -9.41 -11.62
CA HIS A 69 28.23 -10.33 -12.37
C HIS A 69 28.76 -10.47 -13.79
N LEU A 70 28.68 -11.69 -14.32
CA LEU A 70 29.11 -12.04 -15.68
C LEU A 70 27.89 -12.33 -16.55
N PHE A 71 27.81 -11.69 -17.72
CA PHE A 71 26.71 -11.85 -18.67
C PHE A 71 27.20 -12.19 -20.05
N ALA A 72 26.40 -12.93 -20.82
CA ALA A 72 26.66 -13.10 -22.24
C ALA A 72 26.62 -11.75 -22.96
N PRO A 73 27.57 -11.48 -23.86
CA PRO A 73 27.70 -10.19 -24.51
C PRO A 73 26.46 -9.88 -25.38
N PHE A 74 26.02 -8.63 -25.36
CA PHE A 74 24.85 -8.11 -26.11
C PHE A 74 23.48 -8.76 -25.79
N GLN A 75 23.41 -9.75 -24.89
CA GLN A 75 22.17 -10.44 -24.56
C GLN A 75 21.32 -9.69 -23.51
N TYR A 76 21.98 -8.95 -22.61
CA TYR A 76 21.34 -8.33 -21.44
C TYR A 76 21.65 -6.84 -21.36
N ARG A 77 20.66 -6.06 -20.93
CA ARG A 77 20.80 -4.69 -20.45
C ARG A 77 20.53 -4.68 -18.95
N ILE A 78 21.48 -4.14 -18.18
CA ILE A 78 21.36 -4.04 -16.72
C ILE A 78 21.09 -2.60 -16.34
N HIS A 79 19.96 -2.37 -15.69
CA HIS A 79 19.57 -1.08 -15.17
C HIS A 79 19.95 -1.02 -13.69
N SER A 80 20.97 -0.25 -13.36
CA SER A 80 21.34 -0.03 -11.96
C SER A 80 20.40 1.00 -11.35
N VAL A 81 19.59 0.60 -10.38
CA VAL A 81 18.59 1.47 -9.72
C VAL A 81 18.84 1.48 -8.20
N PRO A 82 18.50 2.57 -7.49
CA PRO A 82 18.70 2.64 -6.04
C PRO A 82 17.88 1.58 -5.30
N LEU A 83 18.37 1.15 -4.14
CA LEU A 83 17.54 0.44 -3.17
C LEU A 83 16.40 1.35 -2.69
N VAL A 84 15.20 0.79 -2.56
CA VAL A 84 14.06 1.52 -2.01
C VAL A 84 14.28 1.65 -0.52
N THR A 85 14.43 2.88 -0.03
CA THR A 85 14.59 3.14 1.41
C THR A 85 13.44 3.99 1.89
N ILE A 86 12.75 3.50 2.92
CA ILE A 86 11.66 4.20 3.58
C ILE A 86 12.20 4.71 4.92
N PRO A 87 12.21 6.04 5.14
CA PRO A 87 12.72 6.61 6.38
C PRO A 87 11.94 6.12 7.61
N GLN A 88 12.56 6.23 8.78
CA GLN A 88 11.94 5.83 10.04
C GLN A 88 10.64 6.62 10.31
N GLY A 89 9.59 5.93 10.73
CA GLY A 89 8.29 6.54 11.02
C GLY A 89 7.54 7.01 9.76
N LYS A 90 7.94 6.54 8.57
CA LYS A 90 7.26 6.84 7.31
C LYS A 90 6.61 5.60 6.70
N ILE A 91 5.75 5.86 5.72
CA ILE A 91 5.00 4.85 4.97
C ILE A 91 5.39 4.95 3.49
N GLY A 92 5.68 3.81 2.86
CA GLY A 92 5.85 3.69 1.42
C GLY A 92 4.63 3.03 0.77
N TYR A 93 4.25 3.54 -0.40
CA TYR A 93 3.13 3.02 -1.19
C TYR A 93 3.67 2.27 -2.40
N VAL A 94 3.11 1.10 -2.68
CA VAL A 94 3.52 0.27 -3.83
C VAL A 94 2.44 0.32 -4.90
N PHE A 95 2.88 0.46 -6.14
CA PHE A 95 2.06 0.34 -7.34
C PHE A 95 2.68 -0.71 -8.26
N ALA A 96 1.91 -1.71 -8.66
CA ALA A 96 2.34 -2.76 -9.57
C ALA A 96 1.98 -2.39 -11.02
N ARG A 97 2.94 -2.45 -11.93
CA ARG A 97 2.70 -2.20 -13.36
C ARG A 97 2.07 -3.41 -14.06
N ASP A 98 2.43 -4.61 -13.63
CA ASP A 98 1.98 -5.87 -14.22
C ASP A 98 1.30 -6.79 -13.20
N GLY A 99 0.52 -7.73 -13.70
CA GLY A 99 -0.29 -8.65 -12.91
C GLY A 99 -1.73 -8.72 -13.39
N LEU A 100 -2.57 -9.44 -12.64
CA LEU A 100 -3.99 -9.54 -12.93
C LEU A 100 -4.65 -8.15 -12.87
N PRO A 101 -5.61 -7.85 -13.75
CA PRO A 101 -6.37 -6.61 -13.66
C PRO A 101 -7.18 -6.55 -12.37
N LEU A 102 -7.39 -5.33 -11.85
CA LEU A 102 -8.34 -5.08 -10.78
C LEU A 102 -9.76 -5.43 -11.27
N GLU A 103 -10.59 -5.93 -10.37
CA GLU A 103 -12.01 -6.08 -10.62
C GLU A 103 -12.68 -4.72 -10.82
N SER A 104 -13.84 -4.67 -11.50
CA SER A 104 -14.50 -3.42 -11.89
C SER A 104 -14.91 -2.52 -10.71
N THR A 105 -15.14 -3.11 -9.53
CA THR A 105 -15.53 -2.41 -8.30
C THR A 105 -14.36 -2.22 -7.34
N GLN A 106 -13.19 -2.77 -7.66
CA GLN A 106 -12.00 -2.75 -6.83
C GLN A 106 -11.10 -1.56 -7.19
N SER A 107 -10.69 -0.77 -6.18
CA SER A 107 -9.82 0.40 -6.39
C SER A 107 -8.36 0.13 -6.05
N LEU A 108 -8.09 -0.81 -5.14
CA LEU A 108 -6.75 -1.19 -4.69
C LEU A 108 -6.54 -2.70 -4.85
N ALA A 109 -5.36 -3.09 -5.33
CA ALA A 109 -4.94 -4.47 -5.51
C ALA A 109 -4.85 -5.22 -4.19
N SER A 110 -5.33 -6.46 -4.19
CA SER A 110 -5.25 -7.35 -3.05
C SER A 110 -3.87 -7.98 -2.89
N ASN A 111 -3.45 -8.15 -1.64
CA ASN A 111 -2.17 -8.73 -1.24
C ASN A 111 -2.35 -10.01 -0.40
N ILE A 112 -3.50 -10.67 -0.47
CA ILE A 112 -3.76 -11.92 0.28
C ILE A 112 -2.81 -13.04 -0.17
N THR A 113 -2.68 -13.25 -1.48
CA THR A 113 -1.83 -14.31 -2.05
C THR A 113 -0.45 -13.81 -2.47
N ALA A 114 -0.32 -12.49 -2.67
CA ALA A 114 0.86 -11.85 -3.24
C ALA A 114 1.23 -10.59 -2.42
N SER A 115 1.93 -10.79 -1.31
CA SER A 115 2.36 -9.74 -0.38
C SER A 115 3.86 -9.44 -0.40
N ASP A 116 4.69 -10.32 -0.96
CA ASP A 116 6.13 -10.10 -1.07
C ASP A 116 6.48 -9.36 -2.37
N PHE A 117 6.73 -8.06 -2.26
CA PHE A 117 7.13 -7.21 -3.38
C PHE A 117 8.62 -7.35 -3.78
N GLN A 118 9.44 -8.07 -2.99
CA GLN A 118 10.83 -8.35 -3.35
C GLN A 118 10.95 -9.59 -4.25
N ASP A 119 9.95 -10.47 -4.25
CA ASP A 119 9.88 -11.64 -5.11
C ASP A 119 8.80 -11.48 -6.19
N VAL A 120 9.19 -10.92 -7.33
CA VAL A 120 8.30 -10.71 -8.48
C VAL A 120 7.78 -12.03 -9.05
N ASN A 121 8.57 -13.11 -9.01
CA ASN A 121 8.14 -14.41 -9.52
C ASN A 121 6.95 -14.90 -8.70
N ASN A 122 7.10 -14.90 -7.38
CA ASN A 122 6.07 -15.34 -6.46
C ASN A 122 4.83 -14.43 -6.52
N PHE A 123 5.05 -13.10 -6.58
CA PHE A 123 3.97 -12.13 -6.74
C PHE A 123 3.10 -12.42 -7.97
N LEU A 124 3.71 -12.60 -9.15
CA LEU A 124 2.97 -12.84 -10.39
C LEU A 124 2.39 -14.27 -10.44
N ALA A 125 3.12 -15.28 -9.97
CA ALA A 125 2.67 -16.67 -9.96
C ALA A 125 1.44 -16.88 -9.05
N ASN A 126 1.35 -16.15 -7.94
CA ASN A 126 0.22 -16.23 -7.01
C ASN A 126 -0.96 -15.32 -7.38
N GLY A 127 -0.97 -14.76 -8.60
CA GLY A 127 -2.07 -13.91 -9.07
C GLY A 127 -2.04 -12.48 -8.51
N GLY A 128 -0.85 -11.93 -8.25
CA GLY A 128 -0.68 -10.54 -7.89
C GLY A 128 -1.36 -9.60 -8.89
N GLN A 129 -2.01 -8.57 -8.38
CA GLN A 129 -2.83 -7.64 -9.18
C GLN A 129 -2.04 -6.37 -9.50
N LYS A 130 -2.24 -5.84 -10.71
CA LYS A 130 -1.68 -4.54 -11.12
C LYS A 130 -2.47 -3.38 -10.52
N GLY A 131 -1.84 -2.22 -10.37
CA GLY A 131 -2.43 -1.03 -9.76
C GLY A 131 -1.86 -0.71 -8.38
N PRO A 132 -2.43 0.29 -7.67
CA PRO A 132 -2.02 0.65 -6.32
C PRO A 132 -2.36 -0.49 -5.34
N GLN A 133 -1.43 -0.86 -4.46
CA GLN A 133 -1.57 -2.00 -3.56
C GLN A 133 -2.21 -1.60 -2.23
N ARG A 134 -2.94 -2.51 -1.59
CA ARG A 134 -3.46 -2.34 -0.23
C ARG A 134 -2.36 -2.41 0.82
N LEU A 135 -1.37 -3.27 0.61
CA LEU A 135 -0.23 -3.41 1.50
C LEU A 135 0.74 -2.22 1.36
N ILE A 136 1.02 -1.58 2.48
CA ILE A 136 2.04 -0.54 2.59
C ILE A 136 3.39 -1.12 2.99
N LEU A 137 4.46 -0.41 2.63
CA LEU A 137 5.80 -0.69 3.12
C LEU A 137 6.11 0.17 4.35
N ARG A 138 6.72 -0.45 5.35
CA ARG A 138 7.17 0.19 6.58
C ARG A 138 8.62 0.67 6.43
N GLU A 139 9.16 1.32 7.44
CA GLU A 139 10.56 1.72 7.46
C GLU A 139 11.52 0.56 7.19
N GLY A 140 12.54 0.81 6.38
CA GLY A 140 13.50 -0.22 5.97
C GLY A 140 14.05 -0.01 4.56
N THR A 141 14.94 -0.91 4.17
CA THR A 141 15.56 -0.93 2.85
C THR A 141 15.15 -2.19 2.11
N TYR A 142 14.56 -2.02 0.93
CA TYR A 142 14.00 -3.08 0.12
C TYR A 142 14.68 -3.14 -1.24
N ALA A 143 14.92 -4.36 -1.73
CA ALA A 143 15.35 -4.57 -3.10
C ALA A 143 14.16 -4.99 -3.94
N ILE A 144 13.51 -3.98 -4.47
CA ILE A 144 12.32 -4.14 -5.28
C ILE A 144 12.72 -4.00 -6.74
N ASN A 145 12.11 -4.83 -7.59
CA ASN A 145 12.26 -4.69 -9.03
C ASN A 145 11.50 -3.45 -9.51
N LEU A 146 12.22 -2.35 -9.72
CA LEU A 146 11.63 -1.07 -10.10
C LEU A 146 11.11 -1.01 -11.55
N ALA A 147 11.33 -2.06 -12.34
CA ALA A 147 10.61 -2.23 -13.61
C ALA A 147 9.16 -2.69 -13.35
N GLN A 148 8.97 -3.63 -12.43
CA GLN A 148 7.66 -4.18 -12.04
C GLN A 148 6.87 -3.24 -11.13
N PHE A 149 7.53 -2.67 -10.13
CA PHE A 149 6.90 -1.90 -9.06
C PHE A 149 7.38 -0.46 -9.04
N VAL A 150 6.45 0.43 -8.72
CA VAL A 150 6.72 1.82 -8.39
C VAL A 150 6.49 2.01 -6.91
N VAL A 151 7.48 2.54 -6.21
CA VAL A 151 7.37 2.82 -4.77
C VAL A 151 7.37 4.33 -4.55
N ILE A 152 6.27 4.84 -4.00
CA ILE A 152 6.09 6.24 -3.70
C ILE A 152 6.35 6.45 -2.21
N THR A 153 7.34 7.28 -1.89
CA THR A 153 7.66 7.74 -0.52
C THR A 153 7.47 9.25 -0.43
N GLU A 154 7.60 9.81 0.78
CA GLU A 154 7.44 11.26 1.00
C GLU A 154 8.42 12.08 0.15
N ASP A 155 9.67 11.61 0.11
CA ASP A 155 10.81 12.32 -0.46
C ASP A 155 11.12 11.91 -1.90
N THR A 156 10.84 10.67 -2.27
CA THR A 156 11.28 10.09 -3.55
C THR A 156 10.29 9.08 -4.12
N ILE A 157 10.14 9.12 -5.44
CA ILE A 157 9.41 8.10 -6.19
C ILE A 157 10.45 7.17 -6.84
N TYR A 158 10.46 5.92 -6.43
CA TYR A 158 11.36 4.89 -6.92
C TYR A 158 10.68 4.11 -8.06
N TYR A 159 11.23 4.21 -9.27
CA TYR A 159 10.78 3.45 -10.43
C TYR A 159 11.89 3.44 -11.49
N LEU A 160 11.84 2.47 -12.39
CA LEU A 160 12.55 2.52 -13.66
C LEU A 160 11.66 3.26 -14.67
N PRO A 161 12.08 4.41 -15.23
CA PRO A 161 11.31 5.13 -16.24
C PRO A 161 11.22 4.31 -17.53
N LEU A 162 10.00 4.04 -18.00
CA LEU A 162 9.75 3.27 -19.22
C LEU A 162 9.20 4.14 -20.34
N ASP A 163 8.35 5.10 -19.98
CA ASP A 163 7.79 6.10 -20.87
C ASP A 163 7.82 7.50 -20.22
N ARG A 164 7.83 8.55 -21.06
CA ARG A 164 7.87 9.95 -20.61
C ARG A 164 6.57 10.39 -19.93
N GLY A 165 5.44 9.72 -20.21
CA GLY A 165 4.13 10.08 -19.62
C GLY A 165 3.93 9.60 -18.18
N GLU A 166 4.68 8.59 -17.75
CA GLU A 166 4.50 7.95 -16.44
C GLU A 166 4.85 8.90 -15.28
N ASP A 167 5.86 9.75 -15.45
CA ASP A 167 6.33 10.69 -14.44
C ASP A 167 5.19 11.58 -13.91
N ALA A 168 4.34 12.09 -14.82
CA ALA A 168 3.22 12.94 -14.45
C ALA A 168 2.14 12.16 -13.69
N VAL A 169 1.93 10.88 -14.02
CA VAL A 169 0.98 10.00 -13.33
C VAL A 169 1.44 9.72 -11.91
N PHE A 170 2.70 9.32 -11.73
CA PHE A 170 3.25 9.02 -10.40
C PHE A 170 3.34 10.25 -9.50
N LYS A 171 3.67 11.43 -10.06
CA LYS A 171 3.64 12.70 -9.32
C LYS A 171 2.24 13.03 -8.79
N ARG A 172 1.21 12.94 -9.65
CA ARG A 172 -0.19 13.15 -9.21
C ARG A 172 -0.61 12.20 -8.10
N MET A 173 -0.19 10.93 -8.17
CA MET A 173 -0.48 9.97 -7.10
C MET A 173 0.27 10.32 -5.80
N ALA A 174 1.54 10.72 -5.89
CA ALA A 174 2.30 11.18 -4.73
C ALA A 174 1.66 12.41 -4.07
N ASP A 175 1.16 13.36 -4.88
CA ASP A 175 0.49 14.56 -4.39
C ASP A 175 -0.82 14.22 -3.68
N LEU A 176 -1.64 13.32 -4.24
CA LEU A 176 -2.85 12.81 -3.59
C LEU A 176 -2.54 12.17 -2.22
N ILE A 177 -1.49 11.35 -2.15
CA ILE A 177 -1.06 10.72 -0.88
C ILE A 177 -0.61 11.80 0.11
N ARG A 178 0.11 12.83 -0.36
CA ARG A 178 0.58 13.95 0.47
C ARG A 178 -0.57 14.77 1.04
N GLU A 179 -1.55 15.13 0.21
CA GLU A 179 -2.76 15.86 0.62
C GLU A 179 -3.54 15.10 1.70
N ARG A 180 -3.55 13.76 1.63
CA ARG A 180 -4.19 12.90 2.62
C ARG A 180 -3.33 12.64 3.87
N GLY A 181 -2.12 13.20 3.95
CA GLY A 181 -1.17 12.98 5.05
C GLY A 181 -0.66 11.53 5.11
N GLY A 182 -0.55 10.84 3.97
CA GLY A 182 -0.34 9.39 3.95
C GLY A 182 1.06 8.86 4.10
N PHE A 183 2.08 9.71 4.02
CA PHE A 183 3.45 9.28 4.24
C PHE A 183 3.84 9.11 5.72
N GLN A 184 2.94 9.47 6.64
CA GLN A 184 3.18 9.42 8.08
C GLN A 184 2.06 8.61 8.76
N PRO A 185 2.34 7.91 9.86
CA PRO A 185 1.30 7.26 10.63
C PRO A 185 0.33 8.28 11.22
N VAL A 186 -0.88 7.81 11.48
CA VAL A 186 -1.87 8.55 12.25
C VAL A 186 -1.48 8.45 13.72
N VAL A 187 -1.12 9.58 14.33
CA VAL A 187 -0.74 9.66 15.74
C VAL A 187 -1.79 10.47 16.49
N ILE A 188 -2.48 9.83 17.43
CA ILE A 188 -3.44 10.47 18.33
C ILE A 188 -2.82 10.48 19.72
N LYS A 189 -2.50 11.67 20.23
CA LYS A 189 -1.92 11.85 21.56
C LYS A 189 -3.05 12.04 22.57
N GLY A 190 -2.93 11.41 23.73
CA GLY A 190 -3.94 11.53 24.79
C GLY A 190 -4.11 12.94 25.34
N ALA A 191 -3.11 13.82 25.17
CA ALA A 191 -3.22 15.22 25.59
C ALA A 191 -4.11 16.07 24.67
N ASP A 192 -4.37 15.60 23.45
CA ASP A 192 -5.07 16.41 22.44
C ASP A 192 -6.60 16.27 22.55
N ASP A 193 -7.10 15.33 23.36
CA ASP A 193 -8.53 14.99 23.48
C ASP A 193 -9.22 14.79 22.12
N LEU A 194 -8.49 14.21 21.16
CA LEU A 194 -8.98 13.93 19.80
C LEU A 194 -9.41 12.47 19.65
N VAL A 195 -10.31 12.26 18.69
CA VAL A 195 -10.71 10.95 18.18
C VAL A 195 -10.65 10.98 16.65
N GLY A 196 -10.16 9.89 16.05
CA GLY A 196 -10.01 9.77 14.61
C GLY A 196 -11.20 9.07 13.97
N VAL A 197 -12.03 9.80 13.24
CA VAL A 197 -13.11 9.21 12.46
C VAL A 197 -12.57 8.69 11.14
N VAL A 198 -12.80 7.41 10.87
CA VAL A 198 -12.27 6.71 9.69
C VAL A 198 -13.31 6.67 8.58
N THR A 199 -12.88 6.93 7.36
CA THR A 199 -13.66 6.72 6.13
C THR A 199 -12.88 5.78 5.21
N VAL A 200 -13.45 4.62 4.91
CA VAL A 200 -12.88 3.60 4.01
C VAL A 200 -13.33 3.86 2.58
N HIS A 201 -12.41 3.73 1.62
CA HIS A 201 -12.64 4.05 0.20
C HIS A 201 -12.74 2.81 -0.69
N ASP A 202 -12.33 1.64 -0.22
CA ASP A 202 -12.30 0.39 -0.98
C ASP A 202 -13.14 -0.70 -0.28
N GLY A 203 -13.84 -1.52 -1.06
CA GLY A 203 -14.72 -2.59 -0.57
C GLY A 203 -16.20 -2.44 -0.99
N PRO A 204 -17.07 -3.37 -0.55
CA PRO A 204 -18.50 -3.32 -0.83
C PRO A 204 -19.15 -2.02 -0.36
N SER A 205 -20.19 -1.59 -1.07
CA SER A 205 -20.97 -0.39 -0.68
C SER A 205 -21.83 -0.66 0.54
N LEU A 206 -22.13 0.41 1.28
CA LEU A 206 -23.15 0.36 2.32
C LEU A 206 -24.52 -0.04 1.73
N PRO A 207 -25.33 -0.82 2.47
CA PRO A 207 -26.72 -1.06 2.15
C PRO A 207 -27.52 0.25 2.02
N GLN A 208 -28.58 0.22 1.23
CA GLN A 208 -29.47 1.38 1.08
C GLN A 208 -30.07 1.77 2.44
N GLY A 209 -30.00 3.06 2.78
CA GLY A 209 -30.53 3.60 4.03
C GLY A 209 -29.49 3.69 5.17
N GLU A 210 -28.33 3.04 5.02
CA GLU A 210 -27.21 3.20 5.95
C GLU A 210 -26.27 4.32 5.50
N ILE A 211 -25.82 5.12 6.47
CA ILE A 211 -24.86 6.23 6.24
C ILE A 211 -23.49 5.97 6.86
N ILE A 212 -23.38 5.00 7.77
CA ILE A 212 -22.17 4.65 8.52
C ILE A 212 -22.05 3.13 8.53
N ALA A 213 -20.84 2.62 8.29
CA ALA A 213 -20.53 1.20 8.34
C ALA A 213 -20.45 0.69 9.78
N PRO A 214 -21.05 -0.47 10.09
CA PRO A 214 -20.92 -1.11 11.40
C PRO A 214 -19.46 -1.53 11.67
N THR A 215 -19.15 -1.71 12.96
CA THR A 215 -17.88 -2.27 13.40
C THR A 215 -17.77 -3.74 13.00
N VAL A 216 -16.61 -4.13 12.47
CA VAL A 216 -16.30 -5.52 12.09
C VAL A 216 -14.89 -5.87 12.54
N GLY A 217 -14.59 -7.14 12.79
CA GLY A 217 -13.22 -7.62 13.00
C GLY A 217 -12.44 -6.95 14.15
N ASP A 218 -13.14 -6.56 15.23
CA ASP A 218 -12.57 -5.92 16.42
C ASP A 218 -12.11 -6.92 17.50
N THR A 219 -12.52 -8.19 17.39
CA THR A 219 -12.13 -9.27 18.31
C THR A 219 -10.70 -9.75 18.07
N ALA A 220 -9.77 -9.40 18.98
CA ALA A 220 -8.35 -9.77 18.89
C ALA A 220 -8.08 -11.29 18.84
N GLY A 221 -8.98 -12.11 19.39
CA GLY A 221 -8.87 -13.57 19.36
C GLY A 221 -9.10 -14.18 17.98
N GLU A 222 -9.79 -13.49 17.07
CA GLU A 222 -10.10 -13.96 15.73
C GLU A 222 -9.07 -13.46 14.72
N THR A 223 -7.89 -14.06 14.72
CA THR A 223 -6.74 -13.59 13.92
C THR A 223 -7.01 -13.51 12.41
N ALA A 224 -7.98 -14.26 11.89
CA ALA A 224 -8.33 -14.27 10.46
C ALA A 224 -9.00 -12.97 9.99
N THR A 225 -9.77 -12.32 10.87
CA THR A 225 -10.60 -11.13 10.61
C THR A 225 -10.14 -9.91 11.40
N TYR A 226 -9.33 -10.11 12.44
CA TYR A 226 -8.79 -9.05 13.27
C TYR A 226 -7.78 -8.17 12.51
N HIS A 227 -8.23 -6.96 12.16
CA HIS A 227 -7.50 -6.02 11.31
C HIS A 227 -6.78 -4.90 12.08
N ASN A 228 -6.85 -4.94 13.42
CA ASN A 228 -6.18 -4.02 14.33
C ASN A 228 -6.36 -2.53 13.95
N ASN A 229 -7.61 -2.05 13.94
CA ASN A 229 -7.96 -0.65 13.69
C ASN A 229 -7.51 -0.16 12.30
N PHE A 230 -8.00 -0.88 11.28
CA PHE A 230 -7.83 -0.60 9.83
C PHE A 230 -6.39 -0.68 9.29
N GLN A 231 -5.45 -1.19 10.07
CA GLN A 231 -4.05 -1.34 9.66
C GLN A 231 -3.84 -2.51 8.68
N ASP A 232 -4.71 -3.52 8.71
CA ASP A 232 -4.74 -4.63 7.75
C ASP A 232 -6.01 -4.57 6.89
N PRO A 233 -5.97 -3.96 5.69
CA PRO A 233 -7.12 -3.87 4.80
C PRO A 233 -7.70 -5.22 4.39
N GLU A 234 -6.88 -6.26 4.24
CA GLU A 234 -7.36 -7.58 3.80
C GLU A 234 -8.21 -8.25 4.87
N ARG A 235 -7.78 -8.15 6.13
CA ARG A 235 -8.56 -8.68 7.25
C ARG A 235 -9.83 -7.89 7.48
N PHE A 236 -9.80 -6.58 7.30
CA PHE A 236 -10.99 -5.73 7.41
C PHE A 236 -12.05 -6.12 6.38
N LEU A 237 -11.65 -6.28 5.11
CA LEU A 237 -12.56 -6.71 4.05
C LEU A 237 -13.06 -8.14 4.26
N ARG A 238 -12.19 -9.05 4.75
CA ARG A 238 -12.60 -10.41 5.12
C ARG A 238 -13.61 -10.44 6.26
N ALA A 239 -13.53 -9.49 7.19
CA ALA A 239 -14.48 -9.34 8.28
C ALA A 239 -15.86 -8.80 7.84
N GLY A 240 -16.05 -8.52 6.54
CA GLY A 240 -17.28 -7.91 6.01
C GLY A 240 -17.27 -6.38 6.03
N GLY A 241 -16.09 -5.77 6.13
CA GLY A 241 -15.94 -4.32 6.13
C GLY A 241 -16.45 -3.68 4.84
N MET A 242 -17.10 -2.52 4.98
CA MET A 242 -17.75 -1.78 3.89
C MET A 242 -17.10 -0.41 3.69
N ARG A 243 -17.10 0.08 2.45
CA ARG A 243 -16.64 1.44 2.14
C ARG A 243 -17.64 2.48 2.67
N GLY A 244 -17.13 3.61 3.16
CA GLY A 244 -17.91 4.67 3.79
C GLY A 244 -17.33 5.12 5.13
N ARG A 245 -18.02 6.02 5.82
CA ARG A 245 -17.67 6.45 7.19
C ARG A 245 -17.89 5.27 8.14
N GLN A 246 -16.97 5.02 9.06
CA GLN A 246 -16.98 3.86 9.95
C GLN A 246 -17.53 4.25 11.32
N LEU A 247 -18.26 3.33 11.95
CA LEU A 247 -18.71 3.47 13.35
C LEU A 247 -17.52 3.34 14.31
N GLN A 248 -16.59 2.43 14.01
CA GLN A 248 -15.36 2.28 14.77
C GLN A 248 -14.44 3.50 14.56
N VAL A 249 -14.05 4.10 15.68
CA VAL A 249 -13.16 5.27 15.74
C VAL A 249 -11.76 4.89 16.22
N LEU A 250 -10.77 5.72 15.87
CA LEU A 250 -9.42 5.61 16.39
C LEU A 250 -9.27 6.42 17.67
N VAL A 251 -8.68 5.79 18.69
CA VAL A 251 -8.37 6.41 19.97
C VAL A 251 -6.85 6.66 20.07
N GLU A 252 -6.33 6.91 21.27
CA GLU A 252 -4.91 7.16 21.48
C GLU A 252 -4.04 6.02 20.94
N GLY A 253 -3.05 6.37 20.11
CA GLY A 253 -2.19 5.38 19.48
C GLY A 253 -1.46 5.90 18.25
N THR A 254 -0.69 4.99 17.65
CA THR A 254 -0.01 5.20 16.38
C THR A 254 -0.49 4.12 15.41
N TYR A 255 -1.11 4.55 14.30
CA TYR A 255 -1.73 3.65 13.34
C TYR A 255 -1.11 3.83 11.95
N TYR A 256 -0.61 2.74 11.38
CA TYR A 256 -0.04 2.70 10.04
C TYR A 256 -1.12 2.36 9.01
N ILE A 257 -1.94 3.35 8.68
CA ILE A 257 -3.09 3.20 7.79
C ILE A 257 -2.70 3.59 6.37
N ASN A 258 -2.99 2.73 5.41
CA ASN A 258 -2.92 3.07 4.00
C ASN A 258 -3.94 4.18 3.67
N ARG A 259 -3.48 5.42 3.45
CA ARG A 259 -4.37 6.56 3.14
C ARG A 259 -5.07 6.54 1.77
N LEU A 260 -4.71 5.61 0.89
CA LEU A 260 -5.52 5.32 -0.29
C LEU A 260 -6.71 4.42 0.07
N PHE A 261 -6.53 3.52 1.04
CA PHE A 261 -7.58 2.64 1.55
C PHE A 261 -8.54 3.36 2.50
N ALA A 262 -8.04 4.12 3.47
CA ALA A 262 -8.87 4.83 4.45
C ALA A 262 -8.29 6.19 4.83
N THR A 263 -9.15 7.19 4.97
CA THR A 263 -8.78 8.52 5.49
C THR A 263 -9.24 8.67 6.93
N VAL A 264 -8.51 9.48 7.70
CA VAL A 264 -8.83 9.77 9.11
C VAL A 264 -9.02 11.27 9.26
N GLU A 265 -10.18 11.64 9.80
CA GLU A 265 -10.56 12.99 10.21
C GLU A 265 -10.45 13.10 11.74
N MET A 266 -9.68 14.05 12.24
CA MET A 266 -9.56 14.27 13.69
C MET A 266 -10.67 15.20 14.16
N ILE A 267 -11.44 14.75 15.15
CA ILE A 267 -12.47 15.55 15.80
C ILE A 267 -12.21 15.61 17.32
N PRO A 268 -12.57 16.71 18.00
CA PRO A 268 -12.48 16.78 19.45
C PRO A 268 -13.48 15.81 20.09
N LYS A 269 -13.07 15.17 21.18
CA LYS A 269 -13.95 14.36 22.02
C LYS A 269 -15.05 15.23 22.62
N THR A 270 -16.24 14.66 22.74
CA THR A 270 -17.34 15.37 23.39
C THR A 270 -17.15 15.30 24.90
N THR A 271 -17.12 16.45 25.55
CA THR A 271 -17.02 16.55 27.02
C THR A 271 -18.37 17.00 27.58
N ILE A 272 -18.90 16.21 28.50
CA ILE A 272 -20.13 16.54 29.23
C ILE A 272 -19.72 17.05 30.61
N GLU A 273 -20.06 18.31 30.89
CA GLU A 273 -19.73 18.96 32.15
C GLU A 273 -20.55 18.40 33.32
N VAL A 274 -20.00 18.53 34.53
CA VAL A 274 -20.71 18.15 35.76
C VAL A 274 -21.95 19.03 35.91
N GLY A 275 -23.10 18.39 36.12
CA GLY A 275 -24.41 19.07 36.17
C GLY A 275 -25.21 18.96 34.87
N ASN A 276 -24.60 18.45 33.79
CA ASN A 276 -25.25 18.20 32.51
C ASN A 276 -25.30 16.69 32.21
N VAL A 277 -26.20 16.32 31.29
CA VAL A 277 -26.28 14.96 30.73
C VAL A 277 -26.26 15.05 29.21
N GLY A 278 -25.62 14.08 28.56
CA GLY A 278 -25.59 13.97 27.10
C GLY A 278 -26.71 13.07 26.60
N VAL A 279 -27.45 13.54 25.60
CA VAL A 279 -28.46 12.73 24.90
C VAL A 279 -27.87 12.32 23.55
N VAL A 280 -27.86 11.02 23.26
CA VAL A 280 -27.36 10.48 22.00
C VAL A 280 -28.53 10.15 21.09
N VAL A 281 -28.50 10.74 19.89
CA VAL A 281 -29.39 10.38 18.78
C VAL A 281 -28.57 9.55 17.80
N SER A 282 -28.78 8.23 17.83
CA SER A 282 -28.07 7.30 16.94
C SER A 282 -28.83 7.13 15.63
N TYR A 283 -28.14 7.34 14.51
CA TYR A 283 -28.68 7.05 13.17
C TYR A 283 -28.28 5.65 12.67
N THR A 284 -27.59 4.88 13.51
CA THR A 284 -26.96 3.59 13.16
C THR A 284 -27.39 2.48 14.11
N GLY A 285 -27.26 1.23 13.66
CA GLY A 285 -27.66 0.04 14.41
C GLY A 285 -29.05 -0.45 14.01
N ASP A 286 -29.46 -1.57 14.61
CA ASP A 286 -30.76 -2.17 14.35
C ASP A 286 -31.90 -1.23 14.81
N VAL A 287 -33.06 -1.35 14.16
CA VAL A 287 -34.28 -0.71 14.64
C VAL A 287 -34.67 -1.39 15.95
N GLY A 288 -34.48 -0.69 17.06
CA GLY A 288 -34.81 -1.19 18.39
C GLY A 288 -36.31 -1.24 18.64
N ALA A 289 -36.73 -2.02 19.63
CA ALA A 289 -38.07 -1.87 20.20
C ALA A 289 -38.16 -0.53 20.93
N ASP A 290 -39.27 0.18 20.74
CA ASP A 290 -39.55 1.41 21.48
C ASP A 290 -39.74 1.10 22.97
N LEU A 291 -38.94 1.75 23.81
CA LEU A 291 -38.99 1.68 25.27
C LEU A 291 -39.69 2.91 25.87
N SER A 292 -40.18 3.81 25.04
CA SER A 292 -41.05 4.91 25.42
C SER A 292 -42.37 4.32 25.90
N GLY A 293 -42.58 4.27 27.21
CA GLY A 293 -43.89 3.90 27.74
C GLY A 293 -45.01 4.80 27.15
N GLU A 294 -46.27 4.39 27.30
CA GLU A 294 -47.43 5.06 26.66
C GLU A 294 -47.58 6.56 26.97
N GLU A 295 -46.87 7.09 27.97
CA GLU A 295 -46.89 8.50 28.37
C GLU A 295 -45.95 9.41 27.55
N TYR A 296 -44.91 8.86 26.88
CA TYR A 296 -43.90 9.67 26.19
C TYR A 296 -44.23 9.81 24.70
N LYS A 297 -44.68 11.00 24.28
CA LYS A 297 -45.20 11.28 22.92
C LYS A 297 -44.19 11.91 21.96
N HIS A 298 -42.91 12.01 22.34
CA HIS A 298 -41.90 12.81 21.63
C HIS A 298 -40.69 12.00 21.15
N GLY A 299 -40.95 10.84 20.54
CA GLY A 299 -39.95 10.01 19.86
C GLY A 299 -39.76 8.65 20.52
N GLU A 300 -39.22 7.69 19.77
CA GLU A 300 -38.95 6.32 20.23
C GLU A 300 -37.59 6.27 20.95
N MET A 301 -37.59 5.83 22.21
CA MET A 301 -36.41 5.58 23.02
C MET A 301 -35.95 4.15 22.81
N VAL A 302 -34.66 3.97 22.53
CA VAL A 302 -34.08 2.67 22.21
C VAL A 302 -32.91 2.35 23.12
N MET A 303 -32.51 1.07 23.19
CA MET A 303 -31.29 0.68 23.88
C MET A 303 -30.05 1.26 23.20
N GLN A 304 -28.98 1.46 23.98
CA GLN A 304 -27.67 1.84 23.46
C GLN A 304 -27.22 0.87 22.35
N GLY A 305 -26.79 1.42 21.22
CA GLY A 305 -26.39 0.66 20.03
C GLY A 305 -27.49 0.51 18.97
N ASN A 306 -28.75 0.80 19.29
CA ASN A 306 -29.84 0.80 18.32
C ASN A 306 -30.05 2.19 17.70
N ARG A 307 -30.70 2.23 16.53
CA ARG A 307 -31.10 3.48 15.86
C ARG A 307 -32.26 4.12 16.64
N GLY A 308 -32.12 5.39 17.01
CA GLY A 308 -33.10 6.14 17.81
C GLY A 308 -32.44 6.97 18.91
N VAL A 309 -33.26 7.54 19.80
CA VAL A 309 -32.76 8.26 20.99
C VAL A 309 -32.44 7.23 22.06
N TRP A 310 -31.21 7.21 22.57
CA TRP A 310 -30.87 6.24 23.62
C TRP A 310 -31.62 6.52 24.91
N ASN A 311 -32.16 5.47 25.53
CA ASN A 311 -32.88 5.53 26.80
C ASN A 311 -31.97 5.87 27.99
N ALA A 312 -30.66 5.65 27.85
CA ALA A 312 -29.66 5.96 28.84
C ALA A 312 -28.84 7.19 28.39
N PRO A 313 -28.83 8.28 29.18
CA PRO A 313 -27.99 9.42 28.87
C PRO A 313 -26.52 9.12 29.18
N LEU A 314 -25.63 9.86 28.52
CA LEU A 314 -24.22 9.90 28.89
C LEU A 314 -24.05 10.80 30.12
N LEU A 315 -23.36 10.27 31.14
CA LEU A 315 -23.03 10.99 32.37
C LEU A 315 -21.87 11.99 32.13
N PRO A 316 -21.55 12.88 33.08
CA PRO A 316 -20.38 13.74 32.97
C PRO A 316 -19.10 12.93 32.72
N GLY A 317 -18.35 13.31 31.69
CA GLY A 317 -17.21 12.54 31.20
C GLY A 317 -16.75 12.94 29.80
N LYS A 318 -15.74 12.25 29.28
CA LYS A 318 -15.23 12.40 27.92
C LYS A 318 -15.63 11.19 27.07
N TYR A 319 -16.18 11.44 25.90
CA TYR A 319 -16.70 10.42 25.00
C TYR A 319 -16.10 10.55 23.60
N ALA A 320 -15.85 9.40 22.99
CA ALA A 320 -15.31 9.24 21.63
C ALA A 320 -16.45 8.96 20.63
#